data_AF-A0A3D1B617-F1
#
_entry.id   AF-A0A3D1B617-F1
#
_cell.length_a   1.000
_cell.length_b   1.000
_cell.length_c   1.000
_cell.angle_alpha   90.00
_cell.angle_beta   90.00
_cell.angle_gamma   90.00
#
_symmetry.space_group_name_H-M   'P 1'
#
loop_
_entity.id
_entity.type
_entity.pdbx_description
1 polymer ?
#
loop_
_entity_poly.entity_id
_entity_poly.type
_entity_poly.pdbx_seq_one_letter_code
_entity_poly.pdbx_strand_id
1 'polypeptide(L)' 'GGFGTDLMLKDLGLASEAAKQVRQPVILGGLAQQLYQAFSMQGHGGLDFSAIIKLYRQEDET' A
#
# COMPACT_ATOMS: atom_id res chain seq x y z
N GLY A 1 -15.61 7.58 -0.50
CA GLY A 1 -15.18 6.71 0.61
C GLY A 1 -13.71 6.89 0.81
N GLY A 2 -13.26 7.17 2.03
CA GLY A 2 -11.90 7.61 2.35
C GLY A 2 -10.86 6.51 2.60
N PHE A 3 -11.11 5.26 2.18
CA PHE A 3 -10.27 4.09 2.53
C PHE A 3 -9.76 3.30 1.33
N GLY A 4 -9.78 3.90 0.14
CA GLY A 4 -9.26 3.24 -1.07
C GLY A 4 -7.75 3.02 -0.99
N THR A 5 -7.28 1.96 -1.64
CA THR A 5 -5.84 1.68 -1.83
C THR A 5 -5.08 2.91 -2.35
N ASP A 6 -5.69 3.70 -3.22
CA ASP A 6 -5.09 4.93 -3.75
C ASP A 6 -4.88 6.03 -2.69
N LEU A 7 -5.74 6.09 -1.67
CA LEU A 7 -5.55 7.00 -0.54
C LEU A 7 -4.40 6.53 0.37
N MET A 8 -4.30 5.23 0.62
CA MET A 8 -3.17 4.66 1.35
C MET A 8 -1.83 4.93 0.63
N LEU A 9 -1.82 4.83 -0.71
CA LEU A 9 -0.65 5.20 -1.52
C LEU A 9 -0.25 6.66 -1.37
N LYS A 10 -1.22 7.56 -1.33
CA LYS A 10 -0.98 8.98 -1.10
C LYS A 10 -0.35 9.23 0.28
N ASP A 11 -0.88 8.62 1.33
CA ASP A 11 -0.37 8.80 2.69
C ASP A 11 1.03 8.19 2.85
N LEU A 12 1.30 7.04 2.24
CA LEU A 12 2.65 6.45 2.19
C LEU A 12 3.66 7.33 1.45
N GLY A 13 3.23 8.02 0.39
CA GLY A 13 4.05 9.01 -0.31
C GLY A 13 4.41 10.18 0.59
N LEU A 14 3.44 10.71 1.35
CA LEU A 14 3.66 11.79 2.31
C LEU A 14 4.59 11.34 3.45
N ALA A 15 4.41 10.13 3.99
CA ALA A 15 5.26 9.57 5.04
C ALA A 15 6.70 9.37 4.55
N SER A 16 6.89 8.85 3.34
CA SER A 16 8.21 8.71 2.72
C SER A 16 8.89 10.06 2.51
N GLU A 17 8.14 11.08 2.08
CA GLU A 17 8.68 12.42 1.90
C GLU A 17 9.09 13.07 3.22
N ALA A 18 8.27 12.92 4.27
CA ALA A 18 8.62 13.35 5.63
C ALA A 18 9.89 12.67 6.13
N ALA A 19 10.06 11.37 5.86
CA ALA A 19 11.25 10.65 6.25
C ALA A 19 12.51 11.08 5.48
N LYS A 20 12.39 11.41 4.19
CA LYS A 20 13.47 12.02 3.41
C LYS A 20 13.91 13.36 4.00
N GLN A 21 12.97 14.19 4.46
CA GLN A 21 13.28 15.49 5.07
C GLN A 21 14.16 15.33 6.32
N VAL A 22 13.92 14.30 7.13
CA VAL A 22 14.73 13.98 8.31
C VAL A 22 15.92 13.06 8.02
N ARG A 23 16.17 12.73 6.75
CA ARG A 23 17.24 11.83 6.27
C ARG A 23 17.23 10.45 6.95
N GLN A 24 16.04 9.95 7.27
CA GLN A 24 15.88 8.60 7.85
C GLN A 24 15.35 7.64 6.78
N PRO A 25 16.02 6.49 6.55
CA PRO A 25 15.55 5.49 5.60
C PRO A 25 14.36 4.72 6.18
N VAL A 26 13.23 4.72 5.47
CA VAL A 26 12.03 3.95 5.84
C VAL A 26 11.88 2.77 4.89
N ILE A 27 12.72 1.76 5.10
CA ILE A 27 12.82 0.59 4.22
C ILE A 27 11.47 -0.14 4.13
N LEU A 28 10.79 -0.35 5.27
CA LEU A 28 9.47 -0.99 5.30
C LEU A 28 8.39 -0.14 4.63
N GLY A 29 8.51 1.19 4.68
CA GLY A 29 7.57 2.12 4.05
C GLY A 29 7.69 2.10 2.53
N GLY A 30 8.93 2.05 2.01
CA GLY A 30 9.18 1.87 0.58
C GLY A 30 8.64 0.54 0.06
N LEU A 31 8.85 -0.55 0.80
CA LEU A 31 8.26 -1.85 0.47
C LEU A 31 6.73 -1.81 0.48
N ALA A 32 6.12 -1.23 1.52
CA ALA A 32 4.67 -1.08 1.60
C ALA A 32 4.11 -0.29 0.39
N GLN A 33 4.76 0.81 -0.01
CA GLN A 33 4.36 1.59 -1.17
C GLN A 33 4.39 0.75 -2.47
N GLN A 34 5.42 -0.08 -2.67
CA GLN A 34 5.50 -0.97 -3.82
C GLN A 34 4.38 -2.02 -3.83
N LEU A 35 4.05 -2.59 -2.66
CA LEU A 35 2.96 -3.56 -2.53
C LEU A 35 1.60 -2.95 -2.87
N TYR A 36 1.29 -1.76 -2.33
CA TYR A 36 0.04 -1.07 -2.65
C TYR A 36 -0.01 -0.57 -4.11
N GLN A 37 1.13 -0.20 -4.70
CA GLN A 37 1.20 0.15 -6.13
C GLN A 37 0.88 -1.06 -7.00
N ALA A 38 1.47 -2.22 -6.71
CA ALA A 38 1.15 -3.46 -7.40
C ALA A 38 -0.33 -3.84 -7.25
N PHE A 39 -0.90 -3.69 -6.05
CA PHE A 39 -2.31 -3.96 -5.78
C PHE A 39 -3.23 -3.02 -6.56
N SER A 40 -2.94 -1.72 -6.59
CA SER A 40 -3.72 -0.74 -7.37
C SER A 40 -3.63 -1.02 -8.87
N MET A 41 -2.44 -1.34 -9.40
CA MET A 41 -2.22 -1.71 -10.81
C MET A 41 -2.98 -2.96 -11.25
N GLN A 42 -3.30 -3.87 -10.33
CA GLN A 42 -4.14 -5.04 -10.59
C GLN A 42 -5.64 -4.71 -10.69
N GLY A 43 -6.02 -3.44 -10.63
CA GLY A 43 -7.42 -2.98 -10.70
C GLY A 43 -8.09 -2.85 -9.33
N HIS A 44 -7.35 -3.03 -8.23
CA HIS A 44 -7.88 -2.95 -6.86
C HIS A 44 -7.74 -1.56 -6.21
N GLY A 45 -7.41 -0.51 -6.97
CA GLY A 45 -7.21 0.85 -6.45
C GLY A 45 -8.42 1.42 -5.68
N GLY A 46 -9.63 1.06 -6.12
CA GLY A 46 -10.89 1.44 -5.48
C GLY A 46 -11.31 0.55 -4.30
N LEU A 47 -10.61 -0.56 -4.04
CA LEU A 47 -10.88 -1.42 -2.90
C LEU A 47 -10.26 -0.85 -1.62
N ASP A 48 -10.83 -1.26 -0.49
CA ASP A 48 -10.26 -0.98 0.81
C ASP A 48 -8.81 -1.47 0.90
N PHE A 49 -7.93 -0.70 1.55
CA PHE A 49 -6.52 -1.04 1.70
C PHE A 49 -6.30 -2.43 2.35
N SER A 50 -7.21 -2.88 3.22
CA SER A 50 -7.15 -4.21 3.83
C SER A 50 -7.34 -5.35 2.84
N ALA A 51 -7.91 -5.09 1.66
CA ALA A 51 -8.10 -6.09 0.62
C ALA A 51 -6.78 -6.63 0.06
N ILE A 52 -5.65 -5.94 0.28
CA ILE A 52 -4.31 -6.45 -0.05
C ILE A 52 -4.01 -7.77 0.67
N ILE A 53 -4.60 -8.02 1.84
CA ILE A 53 -4.46 -9.28 2.58
C ILE A 53 -4.99 -10.46 1.76
N LYS A 54 -5.99 -10.24 0.90
CA LYS A 54 -6.54 -11.28 0.03
C LYS A 54 -5.53 -11.77 -1.02
N LEU A 55 -4.52 -10.97 -1.38
CA LEU A 55 -3.44 -11.44 -2.26
C LEU A 55 -2.58 -12.53 -1.62
N TYR A 56 -2.47 -12.51 -0.29
CA TYR A 56 -1.62 -13.44 0.47
C TYR A 56 -2.41 -14.53 1.16
N ARG A 57 -3.72 -14.35 1.28
CA ARG A 57 -4.61 -15.43 1.67
C ARG A 57 -4.67 -16.38 0.48
N GLN A 58 -3.93 -17.49 0.56
CA GLN A 58 -4.22 -18.64 -0.28
C GLN A 58 -5.71 -18.93 -0.07
N GLU A 59 -6.49 -18.96 -1.15
CA GLU A 59 -7.73 -19.71 -1.06
C GLU A 59 -7.28 -21.13 -0.76
N ASP A 60 -7.46 -21.56 0.49
CA ASP A 60 -7.47 -22.97 0.83
C ASP A 60 -8.66 -23.56 0.04
N GLU A 61 -8.43 -23.84 -1.24
CA GLU A 61 -9.32 -24.64 -2.08
C GLU A 61 -9.45 -25.99 -1.38
N THR A 62 -10.58 -26.17 -0.69
CA THR A 62 -11.07 -27.46 -0.19
C THR A 62 -12.37 -27.78 -0.89
#